data_AF-A0A945BAQ8-F1
#
_entry.id   AF-A0A945BAQ8-F1
#
_cell.length_a   1.000
_cell.length_b   1.000
_cell.length_c   1.000
_cell.angle_alpha   90.00
_cell.angle_beta   90.00
_cell.angle_gamma   90.00
#
_symmetry.space_group_name_H-M   'P 1'
#
loop_
_entity.id
_entity.type
_entity.pdbx_description
1 polymer ?
#
loop_
_entity_poly.entity_id
_entity_poly.type
_entity_poly.pdbx_seq_one_letter_code
_entity_poly.pdbx_strand_id
1 'polypeptide(L)'
;MRIYLFIIVITIYLLSSQPSFAMKKLVDCPSDQNQNTWNNCIGTYDTFFGKIRGEFKNGTLHGNGVVMIFNSFKVEGNFNDGKLKGKSIKLNLF
;
A
#
# COMPACT_ATOMS: atom_id res chain seq x y z
N MET A 1 22.03 27.31 -33.95
CA MET A 1 21.84 27.88 -32.58
C MET A 1 20.36 28.04 -32.21
N ARG A 2 19.53 28.81 -32.95
CA ARG A 2 18.11 29.04 -32.61
C ARG A 2 17.22 27.78 -32.63
N ILE A 3 17.41 26.85 -33.58
CA ILE A 3 16.60 25.63 -33.71
C ILE A 3 16.74 24.70 -32.48
N TYR A 4 17.96 24.59 -31.92
CA TYR A 4 18.23 23.77 -30.73
C TYR A 4 17.51 24.33 -29.50
N LEU A 5 17.39 25.65 -29.42
CA LEU A 5 16.68 26.32 -28.33
C LEU A 5 15.18 25.97 -28.36
N PHE A 6 14.57 25.93 -29.54
CA PHE A 6 13.18 25.50 -29.71
C PHE A 6 12.97 24.03 -29.37
N ILE A 7 13.89 23.14 -29.78
CA ILE A 7 13.80 21.71 -29.44
C ILE A 7 13.88 21.49 -27.93
N ILE A 8 14.78 22.19 -27.24
CA ILE A 8 14.93 22.10 -25.78
C ILE A 8 13.66 22.57 -25.05
N VAL A 9 13.01 23.64 -25.53
CA VAL A 9 11.78 24.14 -24.91
C VAL A 9 10.62 23.15 -25.11
N ILE A 10 10.52 22.53 -26.29
CA ILE A 10 9.47 21.52 -26.57
C ILE A 10 9.66 20.27 -25.72
N THR A 11 10.89 19.79 -25.54
CA THR A 11 11.13 18.61 -24.69
C THR A 11 10.83 18.91 -23.22
N ILE A 12 11.22 20.08 -22.70
CA ILE A 12 10.89 20.50 -21.32
C ILE A 12 9.36 20.53 -21.10
N TYR A 13 8.61 21.02 -22.09
CA TYR A 13 7.15 21.07 -22.00
C TYR A 13 6.53 19.66 -21.94
N LEU A 14 7.03 18.72 -22.75
CA LEU A 14 6.57 17.32 -22.75
C LEU A 14 6.97 16.52 -21.49
N LEU A 15 8.05 16.91 -20.81
CA LEU A 15 8.38 16.34 -19.49
C LEU A 15 7.47 16.86 -18.37
N SER A 16 6.90 18.05 -18.50
CA SER A 16 5.99 18.60 -17.49
C SER A 16 4.59 17.98 -17.53
N SER A 17 4.19 17.40 -18.66
CA SER A 17 2.90 16.74 -18.85
C SER A 17 2.88 15.28 -18.38
N GLN A 18 3.88 14.83 -17.61
CA GLN A 18 3.78 13.52 -16.98
C GLN A 18 2.54 13.57 -16.06
N PRO A 19 1.52 12.73 -16.29
CA PRO A 19 0.45 12.61 -15.33
C PRO A 19 1.12 12.23 -14.02
N SER A 20 0.92 13.04 -12.97
CA SER A 20 1.33 12.67 -11.62
C SER A 20 0.77 11.27 -11.39
N PHE A 21 1.64 10.27 -11.22
CA PHE A 21 1.21 8.93 -10.83
C PHE A 21 0.42 9.11 -9.54
N ALA A 22 -0.90 9.18 -9.66
CA ALA A 22 -1.78 9.37 -8.53
C ALA A 22 -1.64 8.09 -7.72
N MET A 23 -0.78 8.13 -6.70
CA MET A 23 -0.63 7.05 -5.75
C MET A 23 -2.03 6.79 -5.21
N LYS A 24 -2.59 5.62 -5.51
CA LYS A 24 -3.94 5.18 -5.12
C LYS A 24 -4.18 5.57 -3.66
N LYS A 25 -4.86 6.70 -3.43
CA LYS A 25 -5.09 7.21 -2.08
C LYS A 25 -6.30 6.47 -1.54
N LEU A 26 -6.07 5.38 -0.83
CA LEU A 26 -7.11 4.70 -0.07
C LEU A 26 -7.53 5.57 1.11
N VAL A 27 -8.81 5.51 1.47
CA VAL A 27 -9.38 6.17 2.65
C VAL A 27 -9.00 5.38 3.89
N ASP A 28 -8.79 6.04 5.03
CA ASP A 28 -8.53 5.35 6.29
C ASP A 28 -9.76 4.51 6.70
N CYS A 29 -9.53 3.31 7.25
CA CYS A 29 -10.63 2.49 7.76
C CYS A 29 -11.32 3.19 8.94
N PRO A 30 -12.65 3.01 9.09
CA PRO A 30 -13.37 3.63 10.19
C PRO A 30 -12.81 3.16 11.54
N SER A 31 -12.84 4.06 12.53
CA SER A 31 -12.21 3.84 13.84
C SER A 31 -12.97 2.86 14.74
N ASP A 32 -14.05 2.27 14.23
CA ASP A 32 -14.74 1.18 14.89
C ASP A 32 -13.86 -0.07 14.89
N GLN A 33 -13.86 -0.80 16.00
CA GLN A 33 -13.14 -2.08 16.11
C GLN A 33 -13.82 -3.22 15.32
N ASN A 34 -14.84 -2.91 14.53
CA ASN A 34 -15.58 -3.89 13.75
C ASN A 34 -14.97 -4.03 12.35
N GLN A 35 -14.13 -5.03 12.18
CA GLN A 35 -13.47 -5.30 10.89
C GLN A 35 -14.47 -5.52 9.74
N ASN A 36 -15.70 -5.96 10.01
CA ASN A 36 -16.68 -6.21 8.97
C ASN A 36 -17.11 -4.94 8.20
N THR A 37 -16.91 -3.75 8.78
CA THR A 37 -17.21 -2.46 8.13
C THR A 37 -16.08 -1.99 7.21
N TRP A 38 -14.91 -2.63 7.27
CA TRP A 38 -13.72 -2.19 6.55
C TRP A 38 -13.77 -2.63 5.08
N ASN A 39 -14.09 -1.69 4.19
CA ASN A 39 -14.19 -1.96 2.76
C ASN A 39 -13.45 -0.92 1.92
N ASN A 40 -12.50 -1.36 1.10
CA ASN A 40 -11.63 -0.52 0.26
C ASN A 40 -10.96 0.61 1.05
N CYS A 41 -10.43 0.29 2.23
CA CYS A 41 -9.79 1.24 3.13
C CYS A 41 -8.40 0.75 3.56
N ILE A 42 -7.55 1.66 4.03
CA ILE A 42 -6.25 1.32 4.62
C ILE A 42 -6.33 1.50 6.13
N GLY A 43 -5.93 0.47 6.86
CA GLY A 43 -6.17 0.41 8.29
C GLY A 43 -5.05 -0.29 9.06
N THR A 44 -5.13 -0.17 10.38
CA THR A 44 -4.28 -0.92 11.31
C THR A 44 -5.19 -1.61 12.32
N TYR A 45 -5.11 -2.94 12.37
CA TYR A 45 -5.84 -3.78 13.29
C TYR A 45 -4.88 -4.40 14.30
N ASP A 46 -5.01 -3.98 15.54
CA ASP A 46 -4.24 -4.49 16.66
C ASP A 46 -4.97 -5.69 17.29
N THR A 47 -4.28 -6.82 17.38
CA THR A 47 -4.78 -8.07 17.99
C THR A 47 -3.94 -8.42 19.21
N PHE A 48 -4.44 -9.33 20.03
CA PHE A 48 -3.68 -9.84 21.18
C PHE A 48 -2.33 -10.48 20.78
N PHE A 49 -2.25 -11.06 19.57
CA PHE A 49 -1.07 -11.79 19.10
C PHE A 49 -0.14 -10.95 18.21
N GLY A 50 -0.54 -9.73 17.86
CA GLY A 50 0.21 -8.94 16.89
C GLY A 50 -0.60 -7.84 16.19
N LYS A 51 0.00 -7.22 15.17
CA LYS A 51 -0.54 -6.04 14.48
C LYS A 51 -0.61 -6.28 12.99
N ILE A 52 -1.75 -6.00 12.39
CA ILE A 52 -1.99 -6.11 10.95
C ILE A 52 -2.19 -4.71 10.39
N ARG A 53 -1.40 -4.30 9.41
CA ARG A 53 -1.55 -3.02 8.72
C ARG A 53 -1.61 -3.25 7.23
N GLY A 54 -2.60 -2.67 6.55
CA GLY A 54 -2.69 -2.79 5.11
C GLY A 54 -4.02 -2.36 4.55
N GLU A 55 -4.21 -2.67 3.27
CA GLU A 55 -5.47 -2.46 2.55
C GLU A 55 -6.48 -3.55 2.95
N PHE A 56 -7.72 -3.16 3.23
CA PHE A 56 -8.82 -4.02 3.62
C PHE A 56 -9.98 -3.92 2.64
N LYS A 57 -10.60 -5.06 2.36
CA LYS A 57 -11.77 -5.18 1.50
C LYS A 57 -12.72 -6.22 2.11
N ASN A 58 -13.98 -5.84 2.29
CA ASN A 58 -15.01 -6.69 2.92
C ASN A 58 -14.53 -7.33 4.25
N GLY A 59 -13.82 -6.54 5.06
CA GLY A 59 -13.26 -6.95 6.35
C GLY A 59 -12.06 -7.89 6.31
N THR A 60 -11.51 -8.17 5.12
CA THR A 60 -10.32 -9.01 4.96
C THR A 60 -9.15 -8.23 4.38
N LEU A 61 -7.93 -8.62 4.74
CA LEU A 61 -6.71 -8.02 4.21
C LEU A 61 -6.59 -8.31 2.71
N HIS A 62 -6.50 -7.28 1.88
CA HIS A 62 -6.52 -7.35 0.43
C HIS A 62 -5.69 -6.22 -0.19
N GLY A 63 -4.71 -6.53 -1.04
CA GLY A 63 -3.73 -5.57 -1.54
C GLY A 63 -2.45 -5.59 -0.70
N ASN A 64 -1.74 -4.48 -0.61
CA ASN A 64 -0.48 -4.47 0.13
C ASN A 64 -0.71 -4.43 1.65
N GLY A 65 0.01 -5.27 2.38
CA GLY A 65 -0.12 -5.36 3.83
C GLY A 65 1.14 -5.86 4.55
N VAL A 66 1.10 -5.71 5.86
CA VAL A 66 2.14 -6.10 6.82
C VAL A 66 1.46 -6.74 8.01
N VAL A 67 1.81 -7.99 8.30
CA VAL A 67 1.37 -8.74 9.48
C VAL A 67 2.57 -8.90 10.40
N MET A 68 2.44 -8.41 11.63
CA MET A 68 3.43 -8.58 12.68
C MET A 68 2.87 -9.53 13.73
N ILE A 69 3.63 -10.55 14.13
CA ILE A 69 3.22 -11.56 15.12
C ILE A 69 4.23 -11.56 16.27
N PHE A 70 3.75 -11.38 17.50
CA PHE A 70 4.53 -11.31 18.75
C PHE A 70 5.76 -10.40 18.68
N ASN A 71 5.74 -9.39 17.81
CA ASN A 71 6.87 -8.51 17.49
C ASN A 71 8.13 -9.20 16.92
N SER A 72 8.10 -10.52 16.71
CA SER A 72 9.24 -11.32 16.22
C SER A 72 9.11 -11.74 14.76
N PHE A 73 7.89 -11.81 14.23
CA PHE A 73 7.66 -12.24 12.84
C PHE A 73 7.00 -11.10 12.07
N LYS A 74 7.59 -10.71 10.93
CA LYS A 74 7.03 -9.70 10.03
C LYS A 74 6.79 -10.28 8.64
N VAL A 75 5.55 -10.33 8.22
CA VAL A 75 5.16 -10.79 6.89
C VAL A 75 4.65 -9.59 6.12
N GLU A 76 5.38 -9.18 5.09
CA GLU A 76 4.99 -8.06 4.23
C GLU A 76 4.72 -8.61 2.84
N GLY A 77 3.64 -8.17 2.18
CA GLY A 77 3.40 -8.55 0.80
C GLY A 77 2.01 -8.20 0.32
N ASN A 78 1.63 -8.78 -0.81
CA ASN A 78 0.30 -8.59 -1.37
C ASN A 78 -0.64 -9.69 -0.87
N PHE A 79 -1.80 -9.33 -0.35
CA PHE A 79 -2.79 -10.23 0.21
C PHE A 79 -4.03 -10.25 -0.68
N ASN A 80 -4.70 -11.39 -0.74
CA ASN A 80 -6.01 -11.49 -1.36
C ASN A 80 -6.88 -12.40 -0.49
N ASP A 81 -7.97 -11.86 0.04
CA ASP A 81 -8.89 -12.53 0.96
C ASP A 81 -8.16 -13.10 2.19
N GLY A 82 -7.24 -12.30 2.75
CA GLY A 82 -6.42 -12.66 3.90
C GLY A 82 -5.25 -13.60 3.59
N LYS A 83 -5.10 -14.07 2.35
CA LYS A 83 -4.00 -14.97 1.96
C LYS A 83 -2.88 -14.21 1.27
N LEU A 84 -1.64 -14.41 1.72
CA LEU A 84 -0.46 -13.85 1.07
C LEU A 84 -0.34 -14.43 -0.35
N LYS A 85 -0.32 -13.55 -1.36
CA LYS A 85 -0.04 -13.84 -2.76
C LYS A 85 1.45 -13.60 -3.03
N GLY A 86 2.16 -14.68 -3.36
CA GLY A 86 3.60 -14.65 -3.63
C GLY A 86 4.45 -15.06 -2.42
N LYS A 87 5.79 -15.00 -2.57
CA LYS A 87 6.76 -15.30 -1.52
C LYS A 87 7.33 -14.01 -0.94
N SER A 88 6.78 -13.57 0.20
CA SER A 88 7.38 -12.49 0.97
C SER A 88 7.21 -12.76 2.46
N ILE A 89 8.19 -13.40 3.08
CA ILE A 89 8.26 -13.62 4.52
C ILE A 89 9.58 -13.01 4.97
N LYS A 90 9.53 -11.96 5.81
CA LYS A 90 10.72 -11.35 6.40
C LYS A 90 10.80 -11.75 7.87
N LEU A 91 11.47 -12.86 8.13
CA LEU A 91 11.81 -13.28 9.49
C LEU A 91 12.78 -12.24 10.06
N ASN A 92 12.34 -11.48 11.06
CA ASN A 92 13.20 -10.59 11.82
C ASN A 92 13.42 -11.23 13.18
N LEU A 93 14.30 -12.23 13.23
CA LEU A 93 14.78 -12.80 14.48
C LEU A 93 15.72 -11.74 15.10
N PHE A 94 15.33 -11.19 16.25
CA PHE A 94 16.24 -10.44 17.10
C PHE A 94 17.07 -11.41 17.93
#